data_AF-A0A662IB27-F1
#
_entry.id   AF-A0A662IB27-F1
#
_cell.length_a   1.000
_cell.length_b   1.000
_cell.length_c   1.000
_cell.angle_alpha   90.00
_cell.angle_beta   90.00
_cell.angle_gamma   90.00
#
_symmetry.space_group_name_H-M   'P 1'
#
loop_
_entity.id
_entity.type
_entity.pdbx_description
1 polymer ?
#
loop_
_entity_poly.entity_id
_entity_poly.type
_entity_poly.pdbx_seq_one_letter_code
_entity_poly.pdbx_strand_id
1 'polypeptide(L)'
;YKPIPLALAELSAVLAWSAAGVVRPYPQLPGGYRVESCVVVREVEGLRAGVYMYDAQGHSLASTLGGDLSRTLARACLGQEWVENAAANIVMYTPAPSAAAEVEAGMMGQCLYLAATSLRLGTVAVGAFYDDEVASILRLRGRPLYVFPLGKP
;
A
#
# COMPACT_ATOMS: atom_id res chain seq x y z
N TYR A 1 -11.23 -8.41 -8.75
CA TYR A 1 -11.88 -7.10 -8.60
C TYR A 1 -12.71 -6.81 -9.84
N LYS A 2 -13.82 -6.10 -9.69
CA LYS A 2 -14.54 -5.54 -10.84
C LYS A 2 -13.69 -4.46 -11.52
N PRO A 3 -13.78 -4.29 -12.85
CA PRO A 3 -13.05 -3.27 -13.60
C PRO A 3 -13.74 -1.90 -13.44
N ILE A 4 -13.78 -1.42 -12.20
CA ILE A 4 -14.38 -0.16 -11.80
C ILE A 4 -13.28 0.65 -11.13
N PRO A 5 -13.03 1.90 -11.58
CA PRO A 5 -12.08 2.78 -10.93
C PRO A 5 -12.38 2.98 -9.45
N LEU A 6 -11.33 3.14 -8.66
CA LEU A 6 -11.45 3.57 -7.27
C LEU A 6 -11.56 5.09 -7.22
N ALA A 7 -12.51 5.64 -6.46
CA ALA A 7 -12.56 7.08 -6.27
C ALA A 7 -11.36 7.55 -5.45
N LEU A 8 -10.80 8.72 -5.75
CA LEU A 8 -9.66 9.27 -5.00
C LEU A 8 -9.96 9.40 -3.50
N ALA A 9 -11.19 9.78 -3.16
CA ALA A 9 -11.66 9.89 -1.79
C ALA A 9 -11.65 8.55 -1.05
N GLU A 10 -11.88 7.43 -1.75
CA GLU A 10 -11.84 6.10 -1.15
C GLU A 10 -10.39 5.68 -0.85
N LEU A 11 -9.47 5.90 -1.79
CA LEU A 11 -8.05 5.66 -1.55
C LEU A 11 -7.51 6.55 -0.41
N SER A 12 -7.85 7.84 -0.44
CA SER A 12 -7.48 8.81 0.60
C SER A 12 -8.01 8.37 1.97
N ALA A 13 -9.28 7.96 2.07
CA ALA A 13 -9.85 7.46 3.31
C ALA A 13 -9.13 6.19 3.83
N VAL A 14 -8.80 5.23 2.96
CA VAL A 14 -8.03 4.04 3.37
C VAL A 14 -6.66 4.43 3.90
N LEU A 15 -5.93 5.34 3.25
CA LEU A 15 -4.62 5.83 3.72
C LEU A 15 -4.75 6.63 5.02
N ALA A 16 -5.79 7.45 5.15
CA ALA A 16 -6.09 8.23 6.36
C ALA A 16 -6.28 7.32 7.58
N TRP A 17 -7.11 6.29 7.42
CA TRP A 17 -7.47 5.37 8.49
C TRP A 17 -6.53 4.17 8.65
N SER A 18 -5.46 4.11 7.87
CA SER A 18 -4.40 3.10 8.05
C SER A 18 -3.03 3.66 8.39
N ALA A 19 -2.64 4.85 7.91
CA ALA A 19 -1.24 5.28 7.99
C ALA A 19 -1.01 6.77 8.25
N ALA A 20 -2.04 7.62 8.09
CA ALA A 20 -1.86 9.06 8.22
C ALA A 20 -1.66 9.54 9.65
N GLY A 21 -1.07 10.73 9.75
CA GLY A 21 -0.98 11.51 10.98
C GLY A 21 0.37 11.41 11.68
N VAL A 22 0.64 12.43 12.50
CA VAL A 22 1.73 12.41 13.50
C VAL A 22 1.46 11.33 14.55
N VAL A 23 0.18 11.11 14.87
CA VAL A 23 -0.30 9.96 15.63
C VAL A 23 -1.16 9.13 14.67
N ARG A 24 -0.73 7.89 14.44
CA ARG A 24 -1.38 6.95 13.52
C ARG A 24 -2.59 6.28 14.18
N PRO A 25 -3.53 5.69 13.40
CA PRO A 25 -4.74 5.04 13.91
C PRO A 25 -4.48 3.71 14.66
N TYR A 26 -3.23 3.44 15.02
CA TYR A 26 -2.78 2.31 15.82
C TYR A 26 -1.72 2.78 16.83
N PRO A 27 -1.55 2.07 17.95
CA PRO A 27 -0.62 2.49 18.99
C PRO A 27 0.82 2.53 18.48
N GLN A 28 1.58 3.52 18.93
CA GLN A 28 3.00 3.61 18.62
C GLN A 28 3.79 2.60 19.45
N LEU A 29 4.68 1.84 18.80
CA LEU A 29 5.63 0.97 19.50
C LEU A 29 6.83 1.78 20.03
N PRO A 30 7.51 1.33 21.09
CA PRO A 30 8.71 1.99 21.60
C PRO A 30 9.70 2.30 20.48
N GLY A 31 10.22 3.53 20.42
CA GLY A 31 11.16 3.98 19.39
C GLY A 31 10.53 4.50 18.09
N GLY A 32 9.22 4.69 18.04
CA GLY A 32 8.55 5.45 16.98
C GLY A 32 7.93 4.60 15.88
N TYR A 33 7.48 5.26 14.82
CA TYR A 33 6.98 4.60 13.60
C TYR A 33 8.14 4.23 12.67
N ARG A 34 8.07 3.03 12.08
CA ARG A 34 9.13 2.45 11.23
C ARG A 34 8.62 1.98 9.88
N VAL A 35 7.31 1.93 9.69
CA VAL A 35 6.68 1.47 8.46
C VAL A 35 6.22 2.68 7.65
N GLU A 36 6.62 2.69 6.39
CA GLU A 36 6.22 3.67 5.39
C GLU A 36 5.32 3.01 4.36
N SER A 37 4.73 3.81 3.47
CA SER A 37 3.87 3.29 2.39
C SER A 37 4.16 3.94 1.05
N CYS A 38 3.99 3.16 0.00
CA CYS A 38 3.82 3.66 -1.35
C CYS A 38 2.56 3.07 -1.97
N VAL A 39 2.02 3.75 -2.98
CA VAL A 39 0.82 3.34 -3.70
C VAL A 39 1.16 3.15 -5.16
N VAL A 40 0.89 1.96 -5.68
CA VAL A 40 0.96 1.66 -7.11
C VAL A 40 -0.44 1.80 -7.68
N VAL A 41 -0.68 2.87 -8.41
CA VAL A 41 -1.97 3.22 -8.99
C VAL A 41 -2.08 2.63 -10.38
N ARG A 42 -3.19 1.94 -10.65
CA ARG A 42 -3.62 1.51 -11.99
C ARG A 42 -4.81 2.32 -12.46
N GLU A 43 -5.86 2.37 -11.63
CA GLU A 43 -7.19 2.84 -12.02
C GLU A 43 -7.88 3.58 -10.86
N VAL A 44 -7.33 4.75 -10.51
CA VAL A 44 -7.87 5.65 -9.48
C VAL A 44 -8.27 6.96 -10.13
N GLU A 45 -9.48 7.44 -9.86
CA GLU A 45 -9.99 8.70 -10.42
C GLU A 45 -9.08 9.88 -10.06
N GLY A 46 -8.75 10.72 -11.03
CA GLY A 46 -7.90 11.90 -10.81
C GLY A 46 -6.41 11.62 -10.61
N LEU A 47 -5.97 10.35 -10.61
CA LEU A 47 -4.56 9.98 -10.56
C LEU A 47 -4.15 9.23 -11.83
N ARG A 48 -2.97 9.56 -12.35
CA ARG A 48 -2.38 8.79 -13.46
C ARG A 48 -1.79 7.49 -12.94
N ALA A 49 -1.83 6.43 -13.74
CA ALA A 49 -1.16 5.19 -13.40
C ALA A 49 0.34 5.42 -13.13
N GLY A 50 0.85 4.83 -12.06
CA GLY A 50 2.21 5.08 -11.58
C GLY A 50 2.44 4.69 -10.12
N VAL A 51 3.63 4.98 -9.62
CA VAL A 51 4.01 4.79 -8.21
C VAL A 51 4.06 6.14 -7.51
N TYR A 52 3.50 6.18 -6.31
CA TYR A 52 3.43 7.35 -5.47
C TYR A 52 3.94 7.02 -4.06
N MET A 53 4.89 7.79 -3.56
CA MET A 53 5.29 7.69 -2.16
C MET A 53 4.26 8.43 -1.31
N TYR A 54 3.80 7.80 -0.23
CA TYR A 54 2.82 8.39 0.66
C TYR A 54 3.53 9.11 1.80
N ASP A 55 3.25 10.40 1.95
CA ASP A 55 3.64 11.17 3.12
C ASP A 55 2.53 11.08 4.17
N ALA A 56 2.78 10.31 5.21
CA ALA A 56 1.86 10.12 6.33
C ALA A 56 1.54 11.42 7.07
N GLN A 57 2.50 12.34 7.22
CA GLN A 57 2.30 13.56 8.01
C GLN A 57 1.46 14.59 7.26
N GLY A 58 1.80 14.84 5.99
CA GLY A 58 1.07 15.77 5.12
C GLY A 58 -0.17 15.18 4.47
N HIS A 59 -0.45 13.88 4.65
CA HIS A 59 -1.51 13.13 3.97
C HIS A 59 -1.50 13.39 2.45
N SER A 60 -0.34 13.16 1.82
CA SER A 60 -0.13 13.50 0.41
C SER A 60 0.60 12.40 -0.36
N LEU A 61 0.48 12.43 -1.69
CA LEU A 61 1.12 11.47 -2.60
C LEU A 61 2.12 12.19 -3.50
N ALA A 62 3.38 11.76 -3.46
CA ALA A 62 4.44 12.25 -4.33
C ALA A 62 4.72 11.24 -5.44
N SER A 63 4.46 11.61 -6.70
CA SER A 63 4.71 10.73 -7.86
C SER A 63 6.21 10.49 -8.05
N THR A 64 6.60 9.23 -8.23
CA THR A 64 7.99 8.83 -8.45
C THR A 64 8.22 8.10 -9.77
N LEU A 65 7.23 7.32 -10.21
CA LEU A 65 7.27 6.57 -11.47
C LEU A 65 5.92 6.70 -12.18
N GLY A 66 5.95 6.85 -13.50
CA GLY A 66 4.75 6.82 -14.33
C GLY A 66 4.58 5.47 -15.02
N GLY A 67 3.34 5.14 -15.36
CA GLY A 67 2.98 3.92 -16.10
C GLY A 67 2.34 2.86 -15.21
N ASP A 68 1.57 1.97 -15.84
CA ASP A 68 0.95 0.84 -15.14
C ASP A 68 2.00 -0.26 -14.88
N LEU A 69 2.30 -0.47 -13.60
CA LEU A 69 3.24 -1.50 -13.14
C LEU A 69 2.52 -2.73 -12.56
N SER A 70 1.20 -2.82 -12.65
CA SER A 70 0.41 -3.84 -11.94
C SER A 70 0.79 -5.25 -12.33
N ARG A 71 0.98 -5.52 -13.64
CA ARG A 71 1.44 -6.82 -14.13
C ARG A 71 2.87 -7.14 -13.67
N THR A 72 3.77 -6.15 -13.70
CA THR A 72 5.16 -6.32 -13.28
C THR A 72 5.22 -6.62 -11.79
N LEU A 73 4.47 -5.88 -10.96
CA LEU A 73 4.35 -6.10 -9.53
C LEU A 73 3.73 -7.48 -9.22
N ALA A 74 2.68 -7.86 -9.94
CA ALA A 74 2.02 -9.16 -9.74
C ALA A 74 2.97 -10.34 -9.99
N ARG A 75 3.86 -10.25 -10.99
CA ARG A 75 4.90 -11.27 -11.24
C ARG A 75 5.86 -11.40 -10.04
N ALA A 76 6.32 -10.27 -9.49
CA ALA A 76 7.13 -10.27 -8.28
C ALA A 76 6.37 -10.80 -7.05
N CYS A 77 5.04 -10.65 -7.04
CA CYS A 77 4.12 -11.25 -6.07
C CYS A 77 3.63 -12.65 -6.49
N LEU A 78 4.50 -13.48 -7.09
CA LEU A 78 4.20 -14.87 -7.44
C LEU A 78 2.99 -15.07 -8.37
N GLY A 79 2.69 -14.08 -9.23
CA GLY A 79 1.59 -14.15 -10.20
C GLY A 79 0.20 -13.99 -9.58
N GLN A 80 0.09 -13.41 -8.38
CA GLN A 80 -1.19 -13.22 -7.70
C GLN A 80 -2.10 -12.25 -8.47
N GLU A 81 -3.19 -12.75 -9.05
CA GLU A 81 -4.10 -12.00 -9.92
C GLU A 81 -4.76 -10.80 -9.25
N TRP A 82 -4.97 -10.84 -7.93
CA TRP A 82 -5.51 -9.69 -7.20
C TRP A 82 -4.54 -8.51 -7.18
N VAL A 83 -3.23 -8.73 -7.24
CA VAL A 83 -2.23 -7.66 -7.36
C VAL A 83 -2.29 -7.01 -8.75
N GLU A 84 -2.43 -7.82 -9.81
CA GLU A 84 -2.54 -7.31 -11.19
C GLU A 84 -3.85 -6.54 -11.41
N ASN A 85 -4.96 -7.05 -10.87
CA ASN A 85 -6.29 -6.52 -11.13
C ASN A 85 -6.73 -5.41 -10.16
N ALA A 86 -5.96 -5.13 -9.11
CA ALA A 86 -6.29 -4.06 -8.16
C ALA A 86 -6.36 -2.70 -8.85
N ALA A 87 -7.23 -1.81 -8.34
CA ALA A 87 -7.26 -0.42 -8.78
C ALA A 87 -6.04 0.34 -8.25
N ALA A 88 -5.60 -0.01 -7.03
CA ALA A 88 -4.35 0.42 -6.43
C ALA A 88 -3.75 -0.69 -5.57
N ASN A 89 -2.43 -0.80 -5.51
CA ASN A 89 -1.72 -1.64 -4.54
C ASN A 89 -1.02 -0.74 -3.52
N ILE A 90 -1.37 -0.87 -2.24
CA ILE A 90 -0.69 -0.19 -1.14
C ILE A 90 0.44 -1.11 -0.66
N VAL A 91 1.68 -0.67 -0.79
CA VAL A 91 2.86 -1.44 -0.39
C VAL A 91 3.43 -0.83 0.88
N MET A 92 3.50 -1.63 1.94
CA MET A 92 4.13 -1.27 3.20
C MET A 92 5.60 -1.69 3.13
N TYR A 93 6.50 -0.81 3.55
CA TYR A 93 7.92 -1.09 3.55
C TYR A 93 8.61 -0.41 4.73
N THR A 94 9.81 -0.86 5.08
CA THR A 94 10.60 -0.26 6.15
C THR A 94 12.05 -0.01 5.73
N PRO A 95 12.61 1.17 6.01
CA PRO A 95 14.05 1.41 5.84
C PRO A 95 14.89 0.73 6.94
N ALA A 96 14.26 0.29 8.04
CA ALA A 96 14.94 -0.27 9.21
C ALA A 96 14.28 -1.60 9.65
N PRO A 97 14.58 -2.71 8.97
CA PRO A 97 14.02 -4.03 9.28
C PRO A 97 14.25 -4.42 10.75
N SER A 98 13.17 -4.81 11.42
CA SER A 98 13.19 -5.27 12.81
C SER A 98 11.91 -6.02 13.12
N ALA A 99 11.92 -6.84 14.18
CA ALA A 99 10.69 -7.50 14.64
C ALA A 99 9.58 -6.48 14.99
N ALA A 100 9.96 -5.30 15.50
CA ALA A 100 9.01 -4.22 15.77
C ALA A 100 8.36 -3.68 14.49
N ALA A 101 9.12 -3.56 13.39
CA ALA A 101 8.58 -3.12 12.10
C ALA A 101 7.58 -4.14 11.52
N GLU A 102 7.83 -5.44 11.69
CA GLU A 102 6.88 -6.51 11.28
C GLU A 102 5.58 -6.43 12.09
N VAL A 103 5.67 -6.23 13.41
CA VAL A 103 4.48 -6.05 14.28
C VAL A 103 3.71 -4.79 13.89
N GLU A 104 4.41 -3.67 13.68
CA GLU A 104 3.79 -2.42 13.22
C GLU A 104 3.10 -2.58 11.87
N ALA A 105 3.70 -3.30 10.92
CA ALA A 105 3.09 -3.58 9.63
C ALA A 105 1.80 -4.42 9.76
N GLY A 106 1.77 -5.37 10.69
CA GLY A 106 0.54 -6.11 11.01
C GLY A 106 -0.56 -5.21 11.61
N MET A 107 -0.20 -4.32 12.53
CA MET A 107 -1.14 -3.35 13.11
C MET A 107 -1.71 -2.40 12.05
N MET A 108 -0.85 -1.86 11.21
CA MET A 108 -1.22 -1.03 10.07
C MET A 108 -2.09 -1.78 9.06
N GLY A 109 -1.74 -3.02 8.75
CA GLY A 109 -2.50 -3.92 7.88
C GLY A 109 -3.92 -4.17 8.37
N GLN A 110 -4.11 -4.36 9.69
CA GLN A 110 -5.44 -4.52 10.26
C GLN A 110 -6.27 -3.24 10.16
N CYS A 111 -5.68 -2.07 10.40
CA CYS A 111 -6.35 -0.79 10.17
C CYS A 111 -6.77 -0.63 8.70
N LEU A 112 -5.91 -1.03 7.76
CA LEU A 112 -6.22 -1.02 6.32
C LEU A 112 -7.40 -1.94 5.99
N TYR A 113 -7.42 -3.18 6.51
CA TYR A 113 -8.55 -4.08 6.35
C TYR A 113 -9.87 -3.47 6.84
N LEU A 114 -9.87 -2.89 8.03
CA LEU A 114 -11.07 -2.26 8.61
C LEU A 114 -11.52 -1.04 7.78
N ALA A 115 -10.59 -0.20 7.34
CA ALA A 115 -10.89 0.95 6.50
C ALA A 115 -11.50 0.52 5.16
N ALA A 116 -10.87 -0.44 4.47
CA ALA A 116 -11.37 -0.98 3.21
C ALA A 116 -12.76 -1.62 3.39
N THR A 117 -12.95 -2.41 4.44
CA THR A 117 -14.25 -3.05 4.75
C THR A 117 -15.35 -2.02 4.99
N SER A 118 -15.06 -0.96 5.75
CA SER A 118 -16.03 0.11 6.04
C SER A 118 -16.54 0.83 4.78
N LEU A 119 -15.69 0.88 3.75
CA LEU A 119 -15.98 1.48 2.43
C LEU A 119 -16.50 0.45 1.41
N ARG A 120 -16.74 -0.80 1.83
CA ARG A 120 -17.14 -1.93 0.96
C ARG A 120 -16.14 -2.19 -0.18
N LEU A 121 -14.86 -1.97 0.08
CA LEU A 121 -13.76 -2.33 -0.80
C LEU A 121 -13.24 -3.72 -0.44
N GLY A 122 -12.61 -4.37 -1.40
CA GLY A 122 -11.91 -5.64 -1.21
C GLY A 122 -10.40 -5.41 -1.08
N THR A 123 -9.79 -6.09 -0.13
CA THR A 123 -8.34 -6.14 0.03
C THR A 123 -7.92 -7.47 0.63
N VAL A 124 -6.68 -7.86 0.41
CA VAL A 124 -6.04 -9.01 1.04
C VAL A 124 -4.58 -8.67 1.31
N ALA A 125 -4.04 -9.13 2.42
CA ALA A 125 -2.63 -9.01 2.74
C ALA A 125 -1.85 -10.02 1.91
N VAL A 126 -0.91 -9.53 1.11
CA VAL A 126 0.03 -10.36 0.36
C VAL A 126 1.39 -10.25 1.02
N GLY A 127 1.80 -11.32 1.70
CA GLY A 127 3.12 -11.44 2.34
C GLY A 127 4.11 -12.32 1.57
N ALA A 128 3.69 -12.92 0.46
CA ALA A 128 4.54 -13.76 -0.37
C ALA A 128 4.88 -13.04 -1.68
N PHE A 129 6.12 -12.59 -1.81
CA PHE A 129 6.69 -11.91 -2.96
C PHE A 129 8.22 -12.01 -2.92
N TYR A 130 8.90 -11.65 -4.01
CA TYR A 130 10.35 -11.50 -4.03
C TYR A 130 10.74 -10.08 -3.55
N ASP A 131 11.23 -9.96 -2.31
CA ASP A 131 11.54 -8.68 -1.66
C ASP A 131 12.39 -7.75 -2.54
N ASP A 132 13.47 -8.27 -3.12
CA ASP A 132 14.40 -7.50 -3.95
C ASP A 132 13.76 -7.03 -5.26
N GLU A 133 12.90 -7.84 -5.87
CA GLU A 133 12.19 -7.46 -7.10
C GLU A 133 11.18 -6.35 -6.81
N VAL A 134 10.38 -6.49 -5.76
CA VAL A 134 9.40 -5.46 -5.36
C VAL A 134 10.13 -4.15 -5.02
N ALA A 135 11.21 -4.20 -4.24
CA ALA A 135 12.00 -3.02 -3.90
C ALA A 135 12.57 -2.34 -5.16
N SER A 136 13.08 -3.11 -6.11
CA SER A 136 13.65 -2.61 -7.37
C SER A 136 12.59 -1.98 -8.29
N ILE A 137 11.47 -2.68 -8.52
CA ILE A 137 10.35 -2.22 -9.36
C ILE A 137 9.81 -0.88 -8.86
N LEU A 138 9.67 -0.74 -7.54
CA LEU A 138 9.07 0.42 -6.90
C LEU A 138 10.10 1.47 -6.45
N ARG A 139 11.40 1.22 -6.68
CA ARG A 139 12.53 2.07 -6.25
C ARG A 139 12.48 2.42 -4.75
N LEU A 140 12.12 1.44 -3.92
CA LEU A 140 12.03 1.63 -2.48
C LEU A 140 13.41 1.78 -1.86
N ARG A 141 13.51 2.66 -0.87
CA ARG A 141 14.68 2.76 0.01
C ARG A 141 14.43 1.98 1.30
N GLY A 142 14.11 0.71 1.17
CA GLY A 142 13.78 -0.15 2.28
C GLY A 142 13.22 -1.50 1.84
N ARG A 143 13.00 -2.38 2.81
CA ARG A 143 12.48 -3.73 2.61
C ARG A 143 10.94 -3.70 2.59
N PRO A 144 10.27 -4.21 1.53
CA PRO A 144 8.83 -4.39 1.52
C PRO A 144 8.40 -5.44 2.55
N LEU A 145 7.27 -5.20 3.21
CA LEU A 145 6.71 -6.04 4.28
C LEU A 145 5.37 -6.66 3.86
N TYR A 146 4.52 -5.86 3.21
CA TYR A 146 3.23 -6.32 2.69
C TYR A 146 2.84 -5.58 1.42
N VAL A 147 2.07 -6.26 0.57
CA VAL A 147 1.29 -5.65 -0.51
C VAL A 147 -0.20 -5.83 -0.21
N PHE A 148 -0.95 -4.73 -0.26
CA PHE A 148 -2.40 -4.70 -0.10
C PHE A 148 -3.04 -4.22 -1.40
N PRO A 149 -3.40 -5.13 -2.33
CA PRO A 149 -4.29 -4.81 -3.43
C PRO A 149 -5.63 -4.26 -2.92
N LEU A 150 -6.12 -3.19 -3.53
CA LEU A 150 -7.36 -2.53 -3.18
C LEU A 150 -8.23 -2.37 -4.44
N GLY A 151 -9.51 -2.73 -4.35
CA GLY A 151 -10.44 -2.58 -5.46
C GLY A 151 -11.88 -2.91 -5.08
N LYS A 152 -12.79 -2.86 -6.06
CA LYS A 152 -14.21 -3.20 -5.87
C LYS A 152 -14.41 -4.72 -5.91
N PRO A 153 -15.01 -5.34 -4.86
CA PRO A 153 -15.32 -6.78 -4.84
C PRO A 153 -16.23 -7.20 -6.00
#